data_AF-N6T7T5-F1
#
_entry.id   AF-N6T7T5-F1
#
_cell.length_a   1.000
_cell.length_b   1.000
_cell.length_c   1.000
_cell.angle_alpha   90.00
_cell.angle_beta   90.00
_cell.angle_gamma   90.00
#
_symmetry.space_group_name_H-M   'P 1'
#
loop_
_entity.id
_entity.type
_entity.pdbx_description
1 polymer ?
#
loop_
_entity_poly.entity_id
_entity_poly.type
_entity_poly.pdbx_seq_one_letter_code
_entity_poly.pdbx_strand_id
1 'polypeptide(L)'
;MFFRNSAEMGNILFPCRTDKNTSENVINLSQSCMERLIRKEKEVEKKYPEVQELQIPENLSEKEWMMKLKCLDDAHSNTYGLTVQAFYKLIDKVESQIEPVRPGICDPDKIIECLKKNSCCTIRCRSEMEKYIDCVDTFRINIIKEQVECERKEKRKEEQEIVEQFLKSEIADF
;
A
#
# COMPACT_ATOMS: atom_id res chain seq x y z
N MET A 1 9.12 31.67 -27.02
CA MET A 1 9.43 31.60 -25.56
C MET A 1 8.33 30.75 -24.94
N PHE A 2 8.60 29.47 -24.65
CA PHE A 2 8.81 28.91 -23.28
C PHE A 2 7.52 29.01 -22.42
N PHE A 3 6.90 28.00 -21.81
CA PHE A 3 7.14 26.56 -21.57
C PHE A 3 5.78 25.91 -21.14
N ARG A 4 5.54 24.61 -21.47
CA ARG A 4 5.02 23.46 -20.65
C ARG A 4 3.83 23.65 -19.66
N ASN A 5 2.89 22.72 -19.41
CA ASN A 5 2.94 21.25 -19.34
C ASN A 5 1.51 20.64 -19.32
N SER A 6 1.48 19.34 -19.66
CA SER A 6 0.41 18.35 -19.66
C SER A 6 -0.42 18.20 -18.38
N ALA A 7 -1.67 17.77 -18.54
CA ALA A 7 -2.38 16.92 -17.58
C ALA A 7 -3.01 15.75 -18.34
N GLU A 8 -2.39 14.57 -18.19
CA GLU A 8 -2.89 13.28 -18.66
C GLU A 8 -4.08 12.87 -17.79
N MET A 9 -5.27 12.76 -18.36
CA MET A 9 -6.38 12.06 -17.72
C MET A 9 -6.10 10.56 -17.79
N GLY A 10 -5.78 9.96 -16.64
CA GLY A 10 -5.56 8.52 -16.52
C GLY A 10 -6.85 7.74 -16.77
N ASN A 11 -6.95 7.13 -17.94
CA ASN A 11 -7.94 6.09 -18.24
C ASN A 11 -7.54 4.80 -17.50
N ILE A 12 -8.24 4.43 -16.44
CA ILE A 12 -8.17 3.07 -15.89
C ILE A 12 -9.18 2.22 -16.65
N LEU A 13 -8.81 1.82 -17.87
CA LEU A 13 -9.44 0.70 -18.55
C LEU A 13 -8.87 -0.58 -17.94
N PHE A 14 -9.71 -1.39 -17.29
CA PHE A 14 -9.37 -2.77 -16.97
C PHE A 14 -9.47 -3.60 -18.26
N PRO A 15 -8.37 -4.13 -18.82
CA PRO A 15 -8.49 -5.08 -19.91
C PRO A 15 -8.86 -6.44 -19.31
N CYS A 16 -9.95 -7.02 -19.81
CA CYS A 16 -10.18 -8.47 -19.73
C CYS A 16 -8.96 -9.17 -20.32
N ARG A 17 -8.18 -9.89 -19.51
CA ARG A 17 -7.12 -10.76 -20.01
C ARG A 17 -7.75 -11.92 -20.75
N THR A 18 -7.69 -11.87 -22.08
CA THR A 18 -7.60 -13.08 -22.89
C THR A 18 -6.14 -13.48 -22.96
N ASP A 19 -5.81 -14.64 -22.38
CA ASP A 19 -4.51 -15.28 -22.54
C ASP A 19 -4.19 -15.48 -24.02
N LYS A 20 -3.05 -14.92 -24.43
CA LYS A 20 -2.13 -15.43 -25.47
C LYS A 20 -1.03 -14.39 -25.68
N ASN A 21 0.15 -14.67 -25.13
CA ASN A 21 1.39 -14.77 -25.90
C ASN A 21 2.59 -14.90 -24.95
N THR A 22 3.34 -15.98 -25.17
CA THR A 22 4.73 -16.14 -24.79
C THR A 22 5.55 -14.97 -25.35
N SER A 23 6.04 -14.11 -24.48
CA SER A 23 7.24 -13.31 -24.71
C SER A 23 7.94 -13.11 -23.38
N GLU A 24 9.21 -13.48 -23.36
CA GLU A 24 10.15 -13.48 -22.25
C GLU A 24 9.99 -12.26 -21.33
N ASN A 25 9.87 -12.51 -20.02
CA ASN A 25 9.92 -11.47 -18.99
C ASN A 25 11.36 -10.94 -18.88
N VAL A 26 11.77 -10.08 -19.80
CA VAL A 26 13.06 -9.38 -19.71
C VAL A 26 12.91 -8.25 -18.70
N ILE A 27 13.37 -8.50 -17.47
CA ILE A 27 13.48 -7.49 -16.42
C ILE A 27 14.69 -6.62 -16.75
N ASN A 28 14.47 -5.42 -17.32
CA ASN A 28 15.53 -4.45 -17.56
C ASN A 28 15.87 -3.71 -16.26
N LEU A 29 16.92 -4.15 -15.58
CA LEU A 29 17.47 -3.46 -14.40
C LEU A 29 18.43 -2.35 -14.81
N SER A 30 18.43 -1.24 -14.07
CA SER A 30 19.37 -0.15 -14.30
C SER A 30 20.82 -0.60 -14.05
N GLN A 31 21.77 -0.03 -14.79
CA GLN A 31 23.19 -0.42 -14.70
C GLN A 31 23.76 -0.23 -13.29
N SER A 32 23.30 0.81 -12.58
CA SER A 32 23.61 1.05 -11.17
C SER A 32 23.08 -0.07 -10.23
N CYS A 33 21.94 -0.69 -10.55
CA CYS A 33 21.40 -1.83 -9.82
C CYS A 33 22.28 -3.08 -10.03
N MET A 34 22.70 -3.36 -11.27
CA MET A 34 23.61 -4.47 -11.57
C MET A 34 24.98 -4.32 -10.86
N GLU A 35 25.56 -3.12 -10.86
CA GLU A 35 26.86 -2.90 -10.20
C GLU A 35 26.81 -3.11 -8.69
N ARG A 36 25.70 -2.78 -8.03
CA ARG A 36 25.51 -3.01 -6.59
C ARG A 36 25.33 -4.49 -6.25
N LEU A 37 24.78 -5.29 -7.16
CA LEU A 37 24.67 -6.74 -7.01
C LEU A 37 26.06 -7.39 -7.13
N ILE A 38 26.84 -7.01 -8.14
CA ILE A 38 28.20 -7.54 -8.37
C ILE A 38 29.16 -7.14 -7.23
N ARG A 39 29.06 -5.92 -6.68
CA ARG A 39 29.88 -5.51 -5.53
C ARG A 39 29.57 -6.32 -4.26
N LYS A 40 28.30 -6.67 -4.03
CA LYS A 40 27.91 -7.50 -2.89
C LYS A 40 28.46 -8.93 -2.99
N GLU A 41 28.51 -9.53 -4.18
CA GLU A 41 29.13 -10.85 -4.37
C GLU A 41 30.64 -10.82 -4.07
N LYS A 42 31.36 -9.82 -4.60
CA LYS A 42 32.82 -9.73 -4.44
C LYS A 42 33.27 -9.43 -3.01
N GLU A 43 32.42 -8.83 -2.19
CA GLU A 43 32.70 -8.59 -0.77
C GLU A 43 32.40 -9.83 0.11
N VAL A 44 31.55 -10.76 -0.36
CA VAL A 44 31.20 -11.99 0.38
C VAL A 44 32.19 -13.14 0.09
N GLU A 45 32.81 -13.18 -1.08
CA GLU A 45 33.74 -14.26 -1.47
C GLU A 45 35.04 -14.34 -0.65
N LYS A 46 35.43 -13.31 0.12
CA LYS A 46 36.71 -13.30 0.84
C LYS A 46 36.65 -13.75 2.29
N LYS A 47 35.50 -14.25 2.78
CA LYS A 47 35.35 -14.53 4.23
C LYS A 47 34.55 -15.79 4.56
N TYR A 48 34.78 -16.89 3.85
CA TYR A 48 34.40 -18.22 4.33
C TYR A 48 35.56 -19.19 4.14
N PRO A 49 36.00 -19.92 5.19
CA PRO A 49 36.86 -21.06 4.99
C PRO A 49 36.08 -22.11 4.17
N GLU A 50 36.79 -22.70 3.22
CA GLU A 50 36.41 -23.84 2.37
C GLU A 50 35.27 -24.67 2.98
N VAL A 51 34.06 -24.49 2.44
CA VAL A 51 32.90 -25.32 2.79
C VAL A 51 33.21 -26.70 2.26
N GLN A 52 33.64 -27.60 3.15
CA GLN A 52 33.68 -29.03 2.89
C GLN A 52 32.33 -29.42 2.28
N GLU A 53 32.34 -29.96 1.07
CA GLU A 53 31.17 -30.50 0.41
C GLU A 53 30.45 -31.40 1.42
N LEU A 54 29.24 -30.97 1.82
CA LEU A 54 28.34 -31.78 2.60
C LEU A 54 28.09 -33.05 1.78
N GLN A 55 28.72 -34.16 2.19
CA GLN A 55 28.45 -35.48 1.65
C GLN A 55 26.97 -35.77 1.90
N ILE A 56 26.15 -35.56 0.87
CA ILE A 56 24.72 -35.88 0.92
C ILE A 56 24.65 -37.41 1.00
N PRO A 57 24.13 -38.00 2.09
CA PRO A 57 23.97 -39.44 2.16
C PRO A 57 22.96 -39.85 1.08
N GLU A 58 23.38 -40.67 0.12
CA GLU A 58 22.60 -41.16 -1.03
C GLU A 58 21.32 -41.95 -0.67
N ASN A 59 20.99 -42.10 0.61
CA ASN A 59 19.95 -43.00 1.11
C ASN A 59 18.95 -42.37 2.10
N LEU A 60 18.76 -41.03 2.07
CA LEU A 60 17.64 -40.42 2.78
C LEU A 60 16.47 -40.23 1.81
N SER A 61 15.31 -40.77 2.18
CA SER A 61 14.08 -40.59 1.41
C SER A 61 13.82 -39.09 1.22
N GLU A 62 13.43 -38.66 0.02
CA GLU A 62 13.04 -37.28 -0.27
C GLU A 62 12.08 -36.71 0.79
N LYS A 63 11.20 -37.56 1.32
CA LYS A 63 10.27 -37.23 2.40
C LYS A 63 10.96 -36.83 3.71
N GLU A 64 12.05 -37.49 4.07
CA GLU A 64 12.81 -37.20 5.29
C GLU A 64 13.59 -35.89 5.15
N TRP A 65 14.11 -35.61 3.96
CA TRP A 65 14.73 -34.33 3.63
C TRP A 65 13.73 -33.19 3.68
N MET A 66 12.55 -33.37 3.08
CA MET A 66 11.47 -32.39 3.15
C MET A 66 11.02 -32.13 4.60
N MET A 67 10.97 -33.17 5.44
CA MET A 67 10.65 -33.02 6.86
C MET A 67 11.70 -32.21 7.62
N LYS A 68 13.00 -32.45 7.37
CA LYS A 68 14.09 -31.68 7.98
C LYS A 68 14.08 -30.21 7.55
N LEU A 69 13.89 -29.95 6.26
CA LEU A 69 13.78 -28.59 5.72
C LEU A 69 12.59 -27.85 6.32
N LYS A 70 11.45 -28.53 6.45
CA LYS A 70 10.28 -27.97 7.12
C LYS A 70 10.57 -27.59 8.57
N CYS A 71 11.25 -28.44 9.35
CA CYS A 71 11.59 -28.10 10.73
C CYS A 71 12.49 -26.86 10.84
N LEU A 72 13.45 -26.70 9.91
CA LEU A 72 14.32 -25.52 9.87
C LEU A 72 13.54 -24.26 9.47
N ASP A 73 12.64 -24.38 8.50
CA ASP A 73 11.78 -23.30 8.04
C ASP A 73 10.76 -22.88 9.11
N ASP A 74 10.16 -23.84 9.81
CA ASP A 74 9.24 -23.61 10.93
C ASP A 74 9.98 -22.92 12.10
N ALA A 75 11.20 -23.34 12.42
CA ALA A 75 12.01 -22.72 13.49
C ALA A 75 12.39 -21.28 13.13
N HIS A 76 12.82 -21.03 11.89
CA HIS A 76 13.10 -19.68 11.40
C HIS A 76 11.83 -18.82 11.40
N SER A 77 10.75 -19.32 10.82
CA SER A 77 9.48 -18.60 10.72
C SER A 77 8.91 -18.21 12.08
N ASN A 78 9.00 -19.10 13.07
CA ASN A 78 8.59 -18.79 14.44
C ASN A 78 9.52 -17.77 15.12
N THR A 79 10.84 -17.88 14.91
CA THR A 79 11.82 -16.96 15.50
C THR A 79 11.67 -15.54 14.98
N TYR A 80 11.42 -15.38 13.68
CA TYR A 80 11.26 -14.07 13.04
C TYR A 80 9.81 -13.56 12.99
N GLY A 81 8.86 -14.30 13.59
CA GLY A 81 7.46 -13.93 13.56
C GLY A 81 6.88 -13.89 12.13
N LEU A 82 7.43 -14.67 11.21
CA LEU A 82 6.89 -14.87 9.86
C LEU A 82 5.78 -15.94 9.87
N THR A 83 4.98 -15.95 10.94
CA THR A 83 3.87 -16.87 11.08
C THR A 83 2.59 -16.21 10.60
N VAL A 84 1.66 -17.03 10.13
CA VAL A 84 0.32 -16.57 9.74
C VAL A 84 -0.37 -15.84 10.89
N GLN A 85 -0.16 -16.27 12.13
CA GLN A 85 -0.70 -15.58 13.32
C GLN A 85 -0.08 -14.20 13.54
N ALA A 86 1.22 -14.04 13.30
CA ALA A 86 1.87 -12.73 13.40
C ALA A 86 1.41 -11.79 12.28
N PHE A 87 1.15 -12.31 11.09
CA PHE A 87 0.51 -11.56 10.01
C PHE A 87 -0.90 -11.09 10.38
N TYR A 88 -1.74 -11.96 10.94
CA TYR A 88 -3.07 -11.54 11.41
C TYR A 88 -3.00 -10.48 12.52
N LYS A 89 -2.09 -10.63 13.49
CA LYS A 89 -1.86 -9.59 14.51
C LYS A 89 -1.40 -8.26 13.91
N LEU A 90 -0.60 -8.30 12.83
CA LEU A 90 -0.19 -7.11 12.10
C LEU A 90 -1.39 -6.45 11.42
N ILE A 91 -2.23 -7.24 10.75
CA ILE A 91 -3.48 -6.77 10.15
C ILE A 91 -4.37 -6.12 11.21
N ASP A 92 -4.67 -6.81 12.30
CA ASP A 92 -5.53 -6.28 13.37
C ASP A 92 -4.98 -4.95 13.94
N LYS A 93 -3.65 -4.87 14.09
CA LYS A 93 -3.00 -3.65 14.57
C LYS A 93 -3.06 -2.50 13.55
N VAL A 94 -3.03 -2.80 12.26
CA VAL A 94 -3.22 -1.82 11.19
C VAL A 94 -4.68 -1.40 11.12
N GLU A 95 -5.61 -2.36 11.11
CA GLU A 95 -7.06 -2.13 11.07
C GLU A 95 -7.58 -1.37 12.29
N SER A 96 -6.99 -1.56 13.47
CA SER A 96 -7.35 -0.80 14.68
C SER A 96 -6.84 0.65 14.70
N GLN A 97 -5.81 0.97 13.90
CA GLN A 97 -5.28 2.34 13.74
C GLN A 97 -5.93 3.09 12.59
N ILE A 98 -6.51 2.34 11.65
CA ILE A 98 -7.53 2.89 10.78
C ILE A 98 -8.68 3.22 11.74
N GLU A 99 -8.90 4.50 12.05
CA GLU A 99 -10.18 4.96 12.62
C GLU A 99 -11.32 4.23 11.91
N PRO A 100 -12.53 4.05 12.48
CA PRO A 100 -13.65 3.51 11.71
C PRO A 100 -13.90 4.43 10.49
N VAL A 101 -13.19 4.16 9.39
CA VAL A 101 -13.12 5.01 8.22
C VAL A 101 -14.40 4.69 7.50
N ARG A 102 -15.34 5.59 7.73
CA ARG A 102 -16.68 5.72 7.17
C ARG A 102 -17.75 5.29 8.16
N PRO A 103 -18.41 6.27 8.79
CA PRO A 103 -19.79 6.08 9.18
C PRO A 103 -20.54 5.48 7.98
N GLY A 104 -21.56 4.64 8.24
CA GLY A 104 -22.43 4.05 7.20
C GLY A 104 -23.29 5.10 6.50
N ILE A 105 -22.68 6.11 5.89
CA ILE A 105 -23.31 7.25 5.22
C ILE A 105 -23.91 6.81 3.89
N CYS A 106 -23.22 5.88 3.22
CA CYS A 106 -23.67 5.34 1.95
C CYS A 106 -24.15 3.91 2.17
N ASP A 107 -25.44 3.69 1.94
CA ASP A 107 -26.08 2.39 2.03
C ASP A 107 -25.61 1.48 0.87
N PRO A 108 -24.88 0.38 1.16
CA PRO A 108 -24.42 -0.55 0.13
C PRO A 108 -25.49 -1.57 -0.28
N ASP A 109 -26.61 -1.67 0.44
CA ASP A 109 -27.56 -2.78 0.29
C ASP A 109 -28.15 -2.88 -1.12
N LYS A 110 -28.40 -1.73 -1.75
CA LYS A 110 -28.93 -1.67 -3.13
C LYS A 110 -27.95 -2.22 -4.16
N ILE A 111 -26.65 -1.96 -4.00
CA ILE A 111 -25.62 -2.53 -4.88
C ILE A 111 -25.50 -4.02 -4.62
N ILE A 112 -25.45 -4.42 -3.35
CA ILE A 112 -25.33 -5.82 -2.96
C ILE A 112 -26.52 -6.62 -3.50
N GLU A 113 -27.74 -6.09 -3.37
CA GLU A 113 -28.95 -6.72 -3.90
C GLU A 113 -28.92 -6.81 -5.43
N CYS A 114 -28.46 -5.75 -6.11
CA CYS A 114 -28.32 -5.77 -7.57
C CYS A 114 -27.30 -6.82 -8.04
N LEU A 115 -26.14 -6.88 -7.39
CA LEU A 115 -25.07 -7.83 -7.70
C LEU A 115 -25.47 -9.28 -7.42
N LYS A 116 -26.24 -9.52 -6.35
CA LYS A 116 -26.84 -10.83 -6.07
C LYS A 116 -27.81 -11.25 -7.18
N LYS A 117 -28.63 -10.31 -7.68
CA LYS A 117 -29.58 -10.56 -8.78
C LYS A 117 -28.89 -10.74 -10.14
N ASN A 118 -27.72 -10.13 -10.35
CA ASN A 118 -27.00 -10.11 -11.63
C ASN A 118 -25.55 -10.63 -11.49
N SER A 119 -25.38 -11.83 -10.94
CA SER A 119 -24.06 -12.39 -10.62
C SER A 119 -23.11 -12.57 -11.81
N CYS A 120 -23.65 -12.71 -13.03
CA CYS A 120 -22.86 -12.90 -14.26
C CYS A 120 -22.59 -11.61 -15.04
N CYS A 121 -23.21 -10.48 -14.69
CA CYS A 121 -23.07 -9.23 -15.45
C CYS A 121 -23.21 -8.01 -14.55
N THR A 122 -22.08 -7.51 -14.05
CA THR A 122 -21.99 -6.34 -13.16
C THR A 122 -22.41 -5.03 -13.82
N ILE A 123 -22.32 -4.93 -15.15
CA ILE A 123 -22.71 -3.74 -15.93
C ILE A 123 -24.19 -3.39 -15.72
N ARG A 124 -25.04 -4.39 -15.46
CA ARG A 124 -26.46 -4.16 -15.16
C ARG A 124 -26.69 -3.39 -13.84
N CYS A 125 -25.71 -3.40 -12.96
CA CYS A 125 -25.73 -2.68 -11.68
C CYS A 125 -25.04 -1.32 -11.74
N ARG A 126 -24.64 -0.85 -12.94
CA ARG A 126 -23.93 0.41 -13.14
C ARG A 126 -24.64 1.59 -12.48
N SER A 127 -25.96 1.69 -12.61
CA SER A 127 -26.71 2.81 -12.00
C SER A 127 -26.62 2.81 -10.47
N GLU A 128 -26.71 1.64 -9.83
CA GLU A 128 -26.58 1.56 -8.38
C GLU A 128 -25.13 1.80 -7.94
N MET A 129 -24.14 1.34 -8.73
CA MET A 129 -22.72 1.64 -8.52
C MET A 129 -22.43 3.14 -8.59
N GLU A 130 -22.92 3.83 -9.63
CA GLU A 130 -22.71 5.28 -9.79
C GLU A 130 -23.30 6.06 -8.61
N LYS A 131 -24.52 5.76 -8.16
CA LYS A 131 -25.12 6.42 -6.99
C LYS A 131 -24.31 6.25 -5.71
N TYR A 132 -23.76 5.06 -5.48
CA TYR A 132 -22.93 4.81 -4.31
C TYR A 132 -21.57 5.50 -4.41
N ILE A 133 -20.96 5.50 -5.60
CA ILE A 133 -19.72 6.24 -5.87
C ILE A 133 -19.95 7.74 -5.60
N ASP A 134 -21.02 8.32 -6.14
CA ASP A 134 -21.38 9.72 -5.93
C ASP A 134 -21.57 10.05 -4.45
N CYS A 135 -22.22 9.15 -3.69
CA CYS A 135 -22.38 9.31 -2.25
C CYS A 135 -21.02 9.33 -1.52
N VAL A 136 -20.14 8.36 -1.84
CA VAL A 136 -18.82 8.24 -1.22
C VAL A 136 -17.94 9.44 -1.57
N ASP A 137 -17.97 9.88 -2.82
CA ASP A 137 -17.16 11.01 -3.29
C ASP A 137 -17.67 12.34 -2.73
N THR A 138 -18.99 12.54 -2.66
CA THR A 138 -19.58 13.71 -1.99
C THR A 138 -19.16 13.76 -0.52
N PHE A 139 -19.21 12.63 0.19
CA PHE A 139 -18.77 12.55 1.58
C PHE A 139 -17.29 12.87 1.73
N ARG A 140 -16.43 12.31 0.88
CA ARG A 140 -14.99 12.62 0.87
C ARG A 140 -14.71 14.10 0.64
N ILE A 141 -15.41 14.71 -0.32
CA ILE A 141 -15.28 16.14 -0.62
C ILE A 141 -15.70 16.98 0.59
N ASN A 142 -16.77 16.59 1.29
CA ASN A 142 -17.23 17.32 2.47
C ASN A 142 -16.21 17.25 3.62
N ILE A 143 -15.61 16.09 3.89
CA ILE A 143 -14.52 15.98 4.88
C ILE A 143 -13.36 16.91 4.52
N ILE A 144 -12.92 16.90 3.25
CA ILE A 144 -11.83 17.75 2.80
C ILE A 144 -12.19 19.24 2.97
N LYS A 145 -13.42 19.63 2.63
CA LYS A 145 -13.89 21.01 2.81
C LYS A 145 -13.90 21.43 4.27
N GLU A 146 -14.39 20.57 5.17
CA GLU A 146 -14.39 20.82 6.61
C GLU A 146 -12.97 20.98 7.15
N GLN A 147 -12.05 20.10 6.74
CA GLN A 147 -10.64 20.16 7.12
C GLN A 147 -9.97 21.46 6.67
N VAL A 148 -10.14 21.83 5.39
CA VAL A 148 -9.59 23.07 4.83
C VAL A 148 -10.17 24.31 5.52
N GLU A 149 -11.45 24.30 5.87
CA GLU A 149 -12.09 25.42 6.56
C GLU A 149 -11.61 25.54 8.02
N CYS A 150 -11.37 24.41 8.71
CA CYS A 150 -10.75 24.39 10.04
C CYS A 150 -9.33 24.97 10.00
N GLU A 151 -8.48 24.48 9.10
CA GLU A 151 -7.11 24.98 8.92
C GLU A 151 -7.09 26.48 8.59
N ARG A 152 -8.03 26.94 7.74
CA ARG A 152 -8.16 28.36 7.40
C ARG A 152 -8.58 29.21 8.61
N LYS A 153 -9.45 28.69 9.48
CA LYS A 153 -9.86 29.38 10.70
C LYS A 153 -8.73 29.47 11.72
N GLU A 154 -7.95 28.40 11.87
CA GLU A 154 -6.77 28.38 12.74
C GLU A 154 -5.74 29.40 12.28
N LYS A 155 -5.41 29.41 10.98
CA LYS A 155 -4.48 30.40 10.42
C LYS A 155 -4.93 31.85 10.64
N ARG A 156 -6.23 32.14 10.52
CA ARG A 156 -6.76 33.49 10.82
C ARG A 156 -6.63 33.86 12.30
N LYS A 157 -6.77 32.91 13.21
CA LYS A 157 -6.58 33.16 14.65
C LYS A 157 -5.12 33.47 14.94
N GLU A 158 -4.19 32.69 14.38
CA GLU A 158 -2.75 32.95 14.51
C GLU A 158 -2.37 34.35 13.98
N GLU A 159 -2.88 34.74 12.81
CA GLU A 159 -2.65 36.07 12.25
C GLU A 159 -3.22 37.19 13.15
N GLN A 160 -4.39 36.99 13.75
CA GLN A 160 -4.97 37.95 14.70
C GLN A 160 -4.16 38.05 16.00
N GLU A 161 -3.69 36.94 16.54
CA GLU A 161 -2.84 36.91 17.73
C GLU A 161 -1.51 37.64 17.51
N ILE A 162 -0.90 37.48 16.33
CA ILE A 162 0.32 38.21 15.96
C ILE A 162 0.05 39.72 15.92
N VAL A 163 -1.03 40.16 15.27
CA VAL A 163 -1.38 41.59 15.20
C VAL A 163 -1.65 42.17 16.59
N GLU A 164 -2.37 41.45 17.45
CA GLU A 164 -2.59 41.89 18.83
C GLU A 164 -1.30 41.99 19.65
N GLN A 165 -0.34 41.07 19.45
CA GLN A 165 0.96 41.14 20.11
C GLN A 165 1.75 42.37 19.65
N PHE A 166 1.79 42.66 18.35
CA PHE A 166 2.45 43.86 17.81
C PHE A 166 1.85 45.16 18.38
N LEU A 167 0.52 45.28 18.42
CA LEU A 167 -0.15 46.44 18.98
C LEU A 167 0.11 46.62 20.49
N LYS A 168 0.21 45.52 21.25
CA LYS A 168 0.55 45.56 22.68
C LYS A 168 2.00 45.98 22.93
N SER A 169 2.94 45.58 22.06
CA SER A 169 4.33 46.02 22.18
C SER A 169 4.53 47.50 21.86
N GLU A 170 3.82 48.06 20.87
CA GLU A 170 3.95 49.50 20.52
C GLU A 170 3.39 50.44 21.59
N ILE A 171 2.40 49.99 22.39
CA ILE A 171 1.84 50.78 23.50
C ILE A 171 2.74 50.75 24.74
N ALA A 172 3.59 49.73 24.90
CA ALA A 172 4.49 49.61 26.04
C ALA A 172 5.78 50.46 25.91
N ASP A 173 6.09 50.93 24.71
CA ASP A 173 7.26 51.75 24.39
C ASP A 173 7.00 53.28 24.42
N PHE A 174 5.83 53.72 24.93
CA PHE A 174 5.45 55.12 25.17
C PHE A 174 5.19 55.39 26.66
#